data_AF-A0A819LW04-F1
#
_entry.id   AF-A0A819LW04-F1
#
_cell.length_a   1.000
_cell.length_b   1.000
_cell.length_c   1.000
_cell.angle_alpha   90.00
_cell.angle_beta   90.00
_cell.angle_gamma   90.00
#
_symmetry.space_group_name_H-M   'P 1'
#
loop_
_entity.id
_entity.type
_entity.pdbx_description
1 polymer ?
#
loop_
_entity_poly.entity_id
_entity_poly.type
_entity_poly.pdbx_seq_one_letter_code
_entity_poly.pdbx_strand_id
1 'polypeptide(L)'
;MKNIRLNEKEYATIRCEGVPEIRVNNFSEIMSKVTDCTVRLAGAGLNVSSKPIYLTVYKKDIQADLTLIDLPGITRNPVGGQSKTIYKDIVELIENYIKPETAIVLHVIPSSVDFTTSESIQLAKKNDPQCERQLIAVSKIDKFDKGIGEKLQGIGPGSMTLKLGCVAVLNRTQEEIDQNIPFDEMRRREEKFFRSNKAFEDVPERYLGSGQLVKRLALIQQERIRSTLPSIIDKLKQEIKSKKSELKQMPPPVTSEIDCWALYTDLIKKYGEIINARVHGIYDNEMQLKIEQSAIVTTDLSRTAILTQTSNDQFDERIAFQLYNRQKEYREKLKNSFTHFFSSEYQKLVLKLLEENAGVALPNFPSFSIIERLYRVEQNKFRKPCKELIESYTEYTKKVLIKILNQVFAEETSYKYQIIHKLTDIILRTIDENEEQCSNDIKKMLEIEQRVFTLNHYYMDTVNKIKKKYQEYNDSLKLNGNTKVSPTFTINDFVIDVSGLSNEHQAAFDVQIAMSAYCRVVEKRIVDQVSQLCYYWFITRCALLLDSKLSSAFTSAILFEWMREPFDQQQKRENLKKSIDAMERALVMGQCV
;
A
#
# COMPACT_ATOMS: atom_id res chain seq x y z
N MET A 1 -11.19 -8.17 44.38
CA MET A 1 -12.32 -7.31 44.81
C MET A 1 -12.90 -7.84 46.12
N LYS A 2 -12.81 -7.07 47.22
CA LYS A 2 -13.69 -7.24 48.39
C LYS A 2 -14.53 -5.97 48.49
N ASN A 3 -15.70 -5.97 47.86
CA ASN A 3 -16.79 -5.07 48.25
C ASN A 3 -17.89 -5.94 48.82
N ILE A 4 -17.75 -6.15 50.12
CA ILE A 4 -18.76 -6.74 50.99
C ILE A 4 -19.96 -5.77 50.97
N ARG A 5 -20.91 -6.01 50.06
CA ARG A 5 -22.23 -5.37 50.02
C ARG A 5 -23.15 -6.06 51.03
N LEU A 6 -22.80 -6.01 52.33
CA LEU A 6 -23.59 -6.65 53.40
C LEU A 6 -24.98 -6.02 53.61
N ASN A 7 -25.25 -4.85 53.01
CA ASN A 7 -26.49 -4.09 53.19
C ASN A 7 -27.38 -3.95 51.94
N GLU A 8 -27.07 -4.59 50.81
CA GLU A 8 -27.97 -4.55 49.64
C GLU A 8 -29.12 -5.58 49.79
N LYS A 9 -30.35 -5.14 49.51
CA LYS A 9 -31.52 -6.03 49.35
C LYS A 9 -31.25 -6.98 48.18
N GLU A 10 -31.70 -8.23 48.26
CA GLU A 10 -31.59 -9.20 47.16
C GLU A 10 -32.27 -8.68 45.89
N TYR A 11 -31.63 -8.83 44.75
CA TYR A 11 -32.14 -8.34 43.47
C TYR A 11 -31.53 -9.12 42.30
N ALA A 12 -32.16 -9.02 41.14
CA ALA A 12 -31.61 -9.49 39.89
C ALA A 12 -31.57 -8.37 38.86
N THR A 13 -30.65 -8.46 37.90
CA THR A 13 -30.60 -7.58 36.73
C THR A 13 -30.75 -8.42 35.46
N ILE A 14 -31.54 -7.90 34.52
CA ILE A 14 -31.79 -8.53 33.22
C ILE A 14 -31.39 -7.54 32.13
N ARG A 15 -30.56 -8.00 31.19
CA ARG A 15 -30.12 -7.22 30.03
C ARG A 15 -30.23 -8.04 28.76
N CYS A 16 -30.89 -7.48 27.75
CA CYS A 16 -30.95 -8.02 26.39
C CYS A 16 -30.89 -6.89 25.36
N GLU A 17 -30.60 -7.23 24.10
CA GLU A 17 -30.41 -6.24 23.04
C GLU A 17 -31.66 -5.39 22.79
N GLY A 18 -31.50 -4.06 22.76
CA GLY A 18 -32.62 -3.12 22.53
C GLY A 18 -33.52 -2.88 23.75
N VAL A 19 -33.16 -3.40 24.94
CA VAL A 19 -33.87 -3.17 26.21
C VAL A 19 -32.88 -2.58 27.23
N PRO A 20 -33.24 -1.49 27.93
CA PRO A 20 -32.42 -0.99 29.03
C PRO A 20 -32.35 -2.03 30.16
N GLU A 21 -31.31 -1.98 30.98
CA GLU A 21 -31.14 -2.92 32.08
C GLU A 21 -32.32 -2.84 33.06
N ILE A 22 -32.97 -3.98 33.30
CA ILE A 22 -34.12 -4.10 34.19
C ILE A 22 -33.65 -4.63 35.54
N ARG A 23 -33.85 -3.85 36.60
CA ARG A 23 -33.65 -4.30 37.98
C ARG A 23 -34.94 -4.92 38.52
N VAL A 24 -34.86 -6.17 38.95
CA VAL A 24 -35.97 -6.95 39.50
C VAL A 24 -35.70 -7.22 40.98
N ASN A 25 -36.56 -6.70 41.87
CA ASN A 25 -36.42 -6.93 43.32
C ASN A 25 -37.26 -8.11 43.82
N ASN A 26 -38.23 -8.58 43.01
CA ASN A 26 -39.08 -9.73 43.32
C ASN A 26 -38.74 -10.89 42.38
N PHE A 27 -38.13 -11.96 42.93
CA PHE A 27 -37.65 -13.08 42.12
C PHE A 27 -38.76 -13.87 41.41
N SER A 28 -40.01 -13.78 41.84
CA SER A 28 -41.14 -14.39 41.13
C SER A 28 -41.39 -13.78 39.74
N GLU A 29 -40.97 -12.53 39.52
CA GLU A 29 -41.15 -11.82 38.26
C GLU A 29 -40.05 -12.12 37.23
N ILE A 30 -38.92 -12.72 37.65
CA ILE A 30 -37.78 -12.99 36.76
C ILE A 30 -38.21 -13.83 35.56
N MET A 31 -38.96 -14.91 35.80
CA MET A 31 -39.38 -15.82 34.73
C MET A 31 -40.28 -15.10 33.70
N SER A 32 -41.20 -14.26 34.15
CA SER A 32 -42.02 -13.44 33.26
C SER A 32 -41.15 -12.50 32.43
N LYS A 33 -40.20 -11.79 33.05
CA LYS A 33 -39.33 -10.84 32.36
C LYS A 33 -38.36 -11.49 31.37
N VAL A 34 -37.82 -12.67 31.72
CA VAL A 34 -37.00 -13.46 30.79
C VAL A 34 -37.86 -13.93 29.61
N THR A 35 -39.09 -14.38 29.85
CA THR A 35 -40.03 -14.77 28.80
C THR A 35 -40.34 -13.61 27.85
N ASP A 36 -40.59 -12.42 28.39
CA ASP A 36 -40.82 -11.20 27.59
C ASP A 36 -39.61 -10.88 26.69
N CYS A 37 -38.38 -11.03 27.23
CA CYS A 37 -37.15 -10.83 26.47
C CYS A 37 -36.97 -11.89 25.38
N THR A 38 -37.25 -13.15 25.69
CA THR A 38 -37.18 -14.27 24.73
C THR A 38 -38.16 -14.06 23.57
N VAL A 39 -39.42 -13.73 23.86
CA VAL A 39 -40.44 -13.43 22.83
C VAL A 39 -40.03 -12.25 21.96
N ARG A 40 -39.39 -11.24 22.55
CA ARG A 40 -38.90 -10.07 21.80
C ARG A 40 -37.72 -10.41 20.87
N LEU A 41 -36.79 -11.27 21.31
CA LEU A 41 -35.59 -11.62 20.54
C LEU A 41 -35.83 -12.72 19.51
N ALA A 42 -36.65 -13.72 19.82
CA ALA A 42 -36.91 -14.89 18.99
C ALA A 42 -38.27 -14.85 18.26
N GLY A 43 -39.14 -13.89 18.62
CA GLY A 43 -40.52 -13.80 18.15
C GLY A 43 -41.49 -14.63 19.00
N ALA A 44 -42.80 -14.45 18.80
CA ALA A 44 -43.85 -15.20 19.52
C ALA A 44 -43.98 -16.67 19.08
N GLY A 45 -43.16 -17.13 18.13
CA GLY A 45 -43.09 -18.51 17.67
C GLY A 45 -42.00 -19.32 18.38
N LEU A 46 -41.90 -20.61 18.05
CA LEU A 46 -40.91 -21.54 18.62
C LEU A 46 -39.49 -21.41 17.99
N ASN A 47 -39.11 -20.21 17.52
CA ASN A 47 -37.81 -20.00 16.86
C ASN A 47 -36.69 -19.77 17.89
N VAL A 48 -35.43 -19.83 17.43
CA VAL A 48 -34.23 -19.64 18.26
C VAL A 48 -33.46 -18.41 17.77
N SER A 49 -32.87 -17.66 18.70
CA SER A 49 -32.02 -16.49 18.43
C SER A 49 -30.63 -16.72 19.01
N SER A 50 -29.59 -16.27 18.31
CA SER A 50 -28.20 -16.30 18.79
C SER A 50 -27.86 -15.15 19.75
N LYS A 51 -28.80 -14.23 19.97
CA LYS A 51 -28.62 -13.07 20.86
C LYS A 51 -28.85 -13.50 22.32
N PRO A 52 -27.85 -13.36 23.20
CA PRO A 52 -27.97 -13.82 24.58
C PRO A 52 -28.83 -12.88 25.45
N ILE A 53 -29.43 -13.45 26.49
CA ILE A 53 -30.04 -12.72 27.60
C ILE A 53 -29.11 -12.85 28.80
N TYR A 54 -28.67 -11.72 29.35
CA TYR A 54 -27.83 -11.68 30.55
C TYR A 54 -28.72 -11.53 31.79
N LEU A 55 -28.70 -12.53 32.66
CA LEU A 55 -29.35 -12.51 33.97
C LEU A 55 -28.28 -12.57 35.05
N THR A 56 -28.24 -11.59 35.94
CA THR A 56 -27.38 -11.61 37.13
C THR A 56 -28.26 -11.61 38.38
N VAL A 57 -28.09 -12.60 39.25
CA VAL A 57 -28.89 -12.76 40.48
C VAL A 57 -28.00 -12.55 41.70
N TYR A 58 -28.36 -11.60 42.55
CA TYR A 58 -27.71 -11.32 43.82
C TYR A 58 -28.59 -11.79 44.97
N LYS A 59 -28.16 -12.84 45.66
CA LYS A 59 -28.85 -13.44 46.80
C LYS A 59 -27.88 -13.63 47.96
N LYS A 60 -28.34 -13.45 49.21
CA LYS A 60 -27.47 -13.55 50.41
C LYS A 60 -27.04 -14.99 50.68
N ASP A 61 -27.92 -15.96 50.42
CA ASP A 61 -27.70 -17.39 50.70
C ASP A 61 -27.29 -18.20 49.44
N ILE A 62 -26.56 -17.59 48.51
CA ILE A 62 -26.01 -18.30 47.35
C ILE A 62 -24.82 -19.17 47.80
N GLN A 63 -24.83 -20.44 47.41
CA GLN A 63 -23.81 -21.42 47.84
C GLN A 63 -22.47 -21.26 47.13
N ALA A 64 -22.47 -20.70 45.91
CA ALA A 64 -21.27 -20.41 45.13
C ALA A 64 -21.55 -19.40 44.01
N ASP A 65 -20.57 -18.57 43.68
CA ASP A 65 -20.61 -17.72 42.48
C ASP A 65 -20.43 -18.60 41.25
N LEU A 66 -21.48 -18.73 40.45
CA LEU A 66 -21.49 -19.55 39.24
C LEU A 66 -21.99 -18.75 38.05
N THR A 67 -21.21 -18.77 36.97
CA THR A 67 -21.69 -18.36 35.65
C THR A 67 -22.15 -19.59 34.87
N LEU A 68 -23.42 -19.58 34.44
CA LEU A 68 -24.04 -20.64 33.66
C LEU A 68 -24.57 -20.07 32.35
N ILE A 69 -24.49 -20.88 31.29
CA ILE A 69 -25.08 -20.56 29.98
C ILE A 69 -26.13 -21.64 29.73
N ASP A 70 -27.39 -21.23 29.67
CA ASP A 70 -28.49 -22.11 29.29
C ASP A 70 -28.64 -22.12 27.77
N LEU A 71 -28.74 -23.32 27.19
CA LEU A 71 -28.79 -23.52 25.74
C LEU A 71 -30.08 -24.24 25.36
N PRO A 72 -30.66 -23.95 24.18
CA PRO A 72 -31.87 -24.64 23.73
C PRO A 72 -31.72 -26.16 23.68
N GLY A 73 -32.79 -26.87 24.03
CA GLY A 73 -32.82 -28.33 23.93
C GLY A 73 -32.73 -28.82 22.47
N ILE A 74 -32.03 -29.93 22.27
CA ILE A 74 -31.85 -30.52 20.93
C ILE A 74 -33.18 -31.17 20.50
N THR A 75 -33.78 -30.68 19.40
CA THR A 75 -35.05 -31.19 18.85
C THR A 75 -34.87 -31.58 17.38
N ARG A 76 -35.13 -32.85 17.04
CA ARG A 76 -34.91 -33.39 15.68
C ARG A 76 -36.01 -33.05 14.68
N ASN A 77 -37.24 -32.90 15.16
CA ASN A 77 -38.41 -32.64 14.32
C ASN A 77 -38.95 -31.24 14.61
N PRO A 78 -39.14 -30.39 13.59
CA PRO A 78 -39.77 -29.09 13.77
C PRO A 78 -41.21 -29.28 14.23
N VAL A 79 -41.59 -28.62 15.33
CA VAL A 79 -42.96 -28.63 15.84
C VAL A 79 -43.60 -27.28 15.53
N GLY A 80 -44.79 -27.30 14.91
CA GLY A 80 -45.69 -26.15 14.73
C GLY A 80 -45.05 -24.77 14.48
N GLY A 81 -44.79 -24.43 13.21
CA GLY A 81 -44.38 -23.07 12.79
C GLY A 81 -42.88 -22.76 12.79
N GLN A 82 -42.03 -23.74 13.14
CA GLN A 82 -40.56 -23.61 13.07
C GLN A 82 -40.01 -23.77 11.65
N SER A 83 -38.85 -23.16 11.37
CA SER A 83 -38.10 -23.36 10.12
C SER A 83 -37.63 -24.82 9.97
N LYS A 84 -37.56 -25.31 8.73
CA LYS A 84 -36.98 -26.63 8.40
C LYS A 84 -35.49 -26.76 8.79
N THR A 85 -34.82 -25.65 9.10
CA THR A 85 -33.40 -25.59 9.51
C THR A 85 -33.18 -25.55 11.02
N ILE A 86 -34.24 -25.52 11.84
CA ILE A 86 -34.12 -25.24 13.29
C ILE A 86 -33.15 -26.17 14.02
N TYR A 87 -33.09 -27.45 13.65
CA TYR A 87 -32.13 -28.40 14.21
C TYR A 87 -30.67 -27.98 13.95
N LYS A 88 -30.36 -27.54 12.72
CA LYS A 88 -29.03 -27.05 12.36
C LYS A 88 -28.69 -25.78 13.13
N ASP A 89 -29.65 -24.85 13.21
CA ASP A 89 -29.46 -23.56 13.90
C ASP A 89 -29.19 -23.77 15.40
N ILE A 90 -29.89 -24.71 16.05
CA ILE A 90 -29.66 -25.11 17.45
C ILE A 90 -28.28 -25.76 17.61
N VAL A 91 -27.93 -26.70 16.74
CA VAL A 91 -26.64 -27.39 16.80
C VAL A 91 -25.47 -26.41 16.61
N GLU A 92 -25.56 -25.50 15.64
CA GLU A 92 -24.55 -24.47 15.39
C GLU A 92 -24.42 -23.52 16.58
N LEU A 93 -25.54 -23.10 17.18
CA LEU A 93 -25.54 -22.28 18.39
C LEU A 93 -24.83 -23.01 19.54
N ILE A 94 -25.18 -24.27 19.80
CA ILE A 94 -24.54 -25.07 20.84
C ILE A 94 -23.04 -25.23 20.55
N GLU A 95 -22.66 -25.58 19.32
CA GLU A 95 -21.27 -25.74 18.89
C GLU A 95 -20.45 -24.47 19.14
N ASN A 96 -21.00 -23.29 18.89
CA ASN A 96 -20.31 -22.01 19.17
C ASN A 96 -19.98 -21.81 20.66
N TYR A 97 -20.82 -22.29 21.58
CA TYR A 97 -20.58 -22.17 23.02
C TYR A 97 -19.70 -23.28 23.60
N ILE A 98 -19.69 -24.48 23.01
CA ILE A 98 -18.87 -25.60 23.51
C ILE A 98 -17.51 -25.70 22.82
N LYS A 99 -17.31 -25.05 21.67
CA LYS A 99 -16.04 -25.06 20.92
C LYS A 99 -14.85 -24.48 21.70
N PRO A 100 -14.96 -23.37 22.46
CA PRO A 100 -13.84 -22.88 23.26
C PRO A 100 -13.39 -23.93 24.28
N GLU A 101 -12.09 -24.25 24.30
CA GLU A 101 -11.53 -25.25 25.22
C GLU A 101 -11.75 -24.88 26.69
N THR A 102 -11.92 -23.60 27.00
CA THR A 102 -12.20 -23.10 28.35
C THR A 102 -13.60 -23.44 28.87
N ALA A 103 -14.54 -23.78 27.98
CA ALA A 103 -15.93 -24.07 28.36
C ALA A 103 -16.08 -25.44 29.03
N ILE A 104 -16.81 -25.48 30.15
CA ILE A 104 -17.21 -26.70 30.84
C ILE A 104 -18.61 -27.07 30.34
N VAL A 105 -18.80 -28.32 29.91
CA VAL A 105 -20.07 -28.80 29.37
C VAL A 105 -20.80 -29.62 30.42
N LEU A 106 -21.97 -29.12 30.87
CA LEU A 106 -22.85 -29.82 31.79
C LEU A 106 -23.95 -30.54 31.00
N HIS A 107 -23.92 -31.87 30.99
CA HIS A 107 -24.94 -32.69 30.37
C HIS A 107 -26.05 -33.00 31.36
N VAL A 108 -27.29 -32.62 31.07
CA VAL A 108 -28.45 -33.05 31.85
C VAL A 108 -29.07 -34.27 31.18
N ILE A 109 -28.95 -35.44 31.80
CA ILE A 109 -29.39 -36.72 31.23
C ILE A 109 -30.34 -37.41 32.20
N PRO A 110 -31.53 -37.88 31.78
CA PRO A 110 -32.40 -38.67 32.64
C PRO A 110 -31.80 -40.05 32.95
N SER A 111 -32.05 -40.56 34.14
CA SER A 111 -31.57 -41.86 34.65
C SER A 111 -31.83 -43.03 33.69
N SER A 112 -32.96 -43.01 32.98
CA SER A 112 -33.42 -44.04 32.05
C SER A 112 -32.65 -44.11 30.72
N VAL A 113 -31.80 -43.12 30.40
CA VAL A 113 -31.10 -43.03 29.10
C VAL A 113 -29.62 -43.36 29.26
N ASP A 114 -29.08 -44.18 28.38
CA ASP A 114 -27.66 -44.56 28.36
C ASP A 114 -26.77 -43.38 27.98
N PHE A 115 -25.71 -43.14 28.75
CA PHE A 115 -24.83 -41.97 28.56
C PHE A 115 -24.15 -42.00 27.19
N THR A 116 -23.74 -43.18 26.71
CA THR A 116 -23.08 -43.37 25.42
C THR A 116 -23.96 -43.01 24.21
N THR A 117 -25.28 -43.12 24.36
CA THR A 117 -26.27 -42.82 23.31
C THR A 117 -26.76 -41.38 23.33
N SER A 118 -26.36 -40.60 24.34
CA SER A 118 -26.80 -39.21 24.51
C SER A 118 -26.29 -38.31 23.39
N GLU A 119 -27.21 -37.62 22.71
CA GLU A 119 -26.91 -36.71 21.62
C GLU A 119 -26.05 -35.52 22.07
N SER A 120 -26.26 -35.03 23.30
CA SER A 120 -25.45 -33.94 23.86
C SER A 120 -23.99 -34.34 24.04
N ILE A 121 -23.72 -35.59 24.43
CA ILE A 121 -22.36 -36.13 24.57
C ILE A 121 -21.72 -36.35 23.20
N GLN A 122 -22.47 -36.88 22.23
CA GLN A 122 -21.96 -37.06 20.86
C GLN A 122 -21.58 -35.71 20.23
N LEU A 123 -22.37 -34.66 20.47
CA LEU A 123 -22.08 -33.32 19.99
C LEU A 123 -20.83 -32.73 20.65
N ALA A 124 -20.70 -32.87 21.98
CA ALA A 124 -19.53 -32.41 22.72
C ALA A 124 -18.24 -33.13 22.33
N LYS A 125 -18.30 -34.44 22.06
CA LYS A 125 -17.16 -35.25 21.63
C LYS A 125 -16.49 -34.77 20.34
N LYS A 126 -17.19 -34.04 19.47
CA LYS A 126 -16.57 -33.42 18.29
C LYS A 126 -15.47 -32.42 18.66
N ASN A 127 -15.65 -31.69 19.78
CA ASN A 127 -14.74 -30.63 20.26
C ASN A 127 -14.03 -31.01 21.57
N ASP A 128 -14.33 -32.18 22.14
CA ASP A 128 -13.71 -32.75 23.33
C ASP A 128 -13.74 -34.29 23.27
N PRO A 129 -12.93 -34.93 22.39
CA PRO A 129 -12.99 -36.38 22.17
C PRO A 129 -12.68 -37.21 23.41
N GLN A 130 -11.80 -36.69 24.28
CA GLN A 130 -11.38 -37.35 25.53
C GLN A 130 -12.32 -37.04 26.72
N CYS A 131 -13.35 -36.22 26.49
CA CYS A 131 -14.35 -35.86 27.50
C CYS A 131 -13.75 -35.26 28.78
N GLU A 132 -12.73 -34.41 28.62
CA GLU A 132 -11.97 -33.85 29.74
C GLU A 132 -12.74 -32.78 30.52
N ARG A 133 -13.69 -32.13 29.85
CA ARG A 133 -14.43 -30.96 30.36
C ARG A 133 -15.94 -31.17 30.39
N GLN A 134 -16.37 -32.44 30.44
CA GLN A 134 -17.77 -32.85 30.45
C GLN A 134 -18.16 -33.42 31.82
N LEU A 135 -19.25 -32.89 32.40
CA LEU A 135 -19.87 -33.35 33.65
C LEU A 135 -21.31 -33.78 33.36
N ILE A 136 -21.77 -34.91 33.90
CA ILE A 136 -23.17 -35.33 33.76
C ILE A 136 -23.96 -35.05 35.05
N ALA A 137 -25.08 -34.35 34.94
CA ALA A 137 -26.13 -34.30 35.94
C ALA A 137 -27.21 -35.33 35.58
N VAL A 138 -27.38 -36.36 36.42
CA VAL A 138 -28.37 -37.42 36.21
C VAL A 138 -29.67 -37.04 36.89
N SER A 139 -30.71 -36.80 36.11
CA SER A 139 -32.04 -36.39 36.58
C SER A 139 -33.05 -37.54 36.55
N LYS A 140 -34.27 -37.32 37.08
CA LYS A 140 -35.36 -38.32 37.09
C LYS A 140 -34.97 -39.66 37.75
N ILE A 141 -34.12 -39.61 38.76
CA ILE A 141 -33.59 -40.79 39.46
C ILE A 141 -34.66 -41.56 40.26
N ASP A 142 -35.78 -40.91 40.56
CA ASP A 142 -36.97 -41.46 41.21
C ASP A 142 -37.69 -42.53 40.38
N LYS A 143 -37.45 -42.57 39.07
CA LYS A 143 -38.14 -43.47 38.13
C LYS A 143 -37.34 -44.72 37.77
N PHE A 144 -36.10 -44.85 38.25
CA PHE A 144 -35.18 -45.90 37.82
C PHE A 144 -34.27 -46.36 38.96
N ASP A 145 -34.67 -47.42 39.65
CA ASP A 145 -33.98 -47.90 40.85
C ASP A 145 -32.93 -49.00 40.59
N LYS A 146 -32.95 -49.68 39.43
CA LYS A 146 -32.06 -50.83 39.17
C LYS A 146 -30.78 -50.41 38.43
N GLY A 147 -29.62 -50.59 39.06
CA GLY A 147 -28.30 -50.36 38.44
C GLY A 147 -27.86 -48.89 38.34
N ILE A 148 -28.62 -47.95 38.92
CA ILE A 148 -28.29 -46.52 38.90
C ILE A 148 -26.97 -46.23 39.65
N GLY A 149 -26.72 -46.91 40.78
CA GLY A 149 -25.49 -46.73 41.56
C GLY A 149 -24.23 -47.18 40.83
N GLU A 150 -24.30 -48.29 40.09
CA GLU A 150 -23.21 -48.75 39.22
C GLU A 150 -23.00 -47.76 38.07
N LYS A 151 -24.09 -47.34 37.41
CA LYS A 151 -24.07 -46.39 36.29
C LYS A 151 -23.42 -45.04 36.66
N LEU A 152 -23.70 -44.52 37.85
CA LEU A 152 -23.08 -43.28 38.36
C LEU A 152 -21.58 -43.43 38.60
N GLN A 153 -21.14 -44.63 38.96
CA GLN A 153 -19.73 -44.94 39.20
C GLN A 153 -18.97 -45.30 37.92
N GLY A 154 -19.65 -45.32 36.76
CA GLY A 154 -19.06 -45.73 35.48
C GLY A 154 -18.89 -47.25 35.36
N ILE A 155 -19.67 -48.01 36.14
CA ILE A 155 -19.65 -49.46 36.20
C ILE A 155 -20.95 -49.99 35.55
N GLY A 156 -20.84 -51.01 34.71
CA GLY A 156 -22.02 -51.67 34.11
C GLY A 156 -22.52 -51.08 32.78
N PRO A 157 -23.54 -51.70 32.17
CA PRO A 157 -24.07 -51.34 30.86
C PRO A 157 -24.71 -49.94 30.85
N GLY A 158 -24.51 -49.19 29.77
CA GLY A 158 -25.08 -47.84 29.59
C GLY A 158 -24.39 -46.72 30.39
N SER A 159 -23.32 -47.04 31.13
CA SER A 159 -22.47 -46.11 31.87
C SER A 159 -21.33 -45.54 31.00
N MET A 160 -20.69 -44.47 31.48
CA MET A 160 -19.54 -43.86 30.81
C MET A 160 -18.61 -43.21 31.83
N THR A 161 -17.32 -43.49 31.74
CA THR A 161 -16.30 -42.86 32.59
C THR A 161 -15.93 -41.49 32.03
N LEU A 162 -16.22 -40.43 32.80
CA LEU A 162 -15.86 -39.04 32.49
C LEU A 162 -14.83 -38.51 33.48
N LYS A 163 -13.93 -37.64 33.01
CA LYS A 163 -12.88 -37.02 33.84
C LYS A 163 -13.46 -36.18 34.98
N LEU A 164 -14.55 -35.44 34.72
CA LEU A 164 -15.26 -34.67 35.74
C LEU A 164 -16.33 -35.49 36.48
N GLY A 165 -16.63 -36.71 36.02
CA GLY A 165 -17.59 -37.64 36.62
C GLY A 165 -19.06 -37.30 36.34
N CYS A 166 -19.94 -37.73 37.23
CA CYS A 166 -21.36 -37.41 37.20
C CYS A 166 -21.90 -37.12 38.62
N VAL A 167 -23.12 -36.57 38.70
CA VAL A 167 -23.85 -36.31 39.95
C VAL A 167 -25.34 -36.60 39.72
N ALA A 168 -25.94 -37.41 40.58
CA ALA A 168 -27.37 -37.65 40.62
C ALA A 168 -28.08 -36.52 41.36
N VAL A 169 -29.18 -36.03 40.78
CA VAL A 169 -30.01 -34.98 41.37
C VAL A 169 -31.48 -35.40 41.37
N LEU A 170 -32.17 -35.06 42.46
CA LEU A 170 -33.61 -35.21 42.56
C LEU A 170 -34.27 -33.85 42.30
N ASN A 171 -35.10 -33.76 41.27
CA ASN A 171 -35.85 -32.56 40.93
C ASN A 171 -37.32 -32.70 41.37
N ARG A 172 -38.05 -31.58 41.39
CA ARG A 172 -39.50 -31.59 41.64
C ARG A 172 -40.21 -32.38 40.54
N THR A 173 -41.21 -33.15 40.94
CA THR A 173 -42.21 -33.74 40.04
C THR A 173 -43.20 -32.68 39.57
N GLN A 174 -44.01 -32.99 38.54
CA GLN A 174 -44.99 -32.05 38.01
C GLN A 174 -46.01 -31.61 39.08
N GLU A 175 -46.50 -32.56 39.88
CA GLU A 175 -47.44 -32.28 40.98
C GLU A 175 -46.85 -31.33 42.02
N GLU A 176 -45.56 -31.45 42.33
CA GLU A 176 -44.87 -30.58 43.29
C GLU A 176 -44.57 -29.19 42.73
N ILE A 177 -44.41 -29.08 41.41
CA ILE A 177 -44.33 -27.79 40.71
C ILE A 177 -45.68 -27.09 40.82
N ASP A 178 -46.77 -27.81 40.55
CA ASP A 178 -48.13 -27.27 40.60
C ASP A 178 -48.50 -26.85 42.04
N GLN A 179 -47.98 -27.55 43.05
CA GLN A 179 -48.12 -27.22 44.48
C GLN A 179 -47.17 -26.13 44.98
N ASN A 180 -46.26 -25.61 44.15
CA ASN A 180 -45.27 -24.59 44.52
C ASN A 180 -44.42 -24.92 45.76
N ILE A 181 -44.02 -26.20 45.92
CA ILE A 181 -43.22 -26.62 47.08
C ILE A 181 -41.90 -25.82 47.15
N PRO A 182 -41.52 -25.24 48.31
CA PRO A 182 -40.29 -24.46 48.45
C PRO A 182 -39.00 -25.24 48.15
N PHE A 183 -37.95 -24.55 47.68
CA PHE A 183 -36.66 -25.19 47.39
C PHE A 183 -35.97 -25.79 48.63
N ASP A 184 -36.18 -25.22 49.82
CA ASP A 184 -35.60 -25.76 51.07
C ASP A 184 -36.19 -27.11 51.46
N GLU A 185 -37.50 -27.26 51.25
CA GLU A 185 -38.19 -28.52 51.47
C GLU A 185 -37.73 -29.59 50.47
N MET A 186 -37.55 -29.19 49.20
CA MET A 186 -37.00 -30.08 48.18
C MET A 186 -35.59 -30.58 48.51
N ARG A 187 -34.71 -29.70 49.04
CA ARG A 187 -33.37 -30.09 49.48
C ARG A 187 -33.39 -31.13 50.59
N ARG A 188 -34.24 -30.95 51.60
CA ARG A 188 -34.40 -31.95 52.69
C ARG A 188 -34.97 -33.27 52.16
N ARG A 189 -35.89 -33.22 51.20
CA ARG A 189 -36.45 -34.40 50.54
C ARG A 189 -35.39 -35.15 49.74
N GLU A 190 -34.55 -34.44 49.00
CA GLU A 190 -33.43 -35.02 48.26
C GLU A 190 -32.45 -35.75 49.19
N GLU A 191 -32.04 -35.10 50.29
CA GLU A 191 -31.17 -35.72 51.30
C GLU A 191 -31.80 -36.99 51.90
N LYS A 192 -33.10 -36.95 52.20
CA LYS A 192 -33.83 -38.11 52.73
C LYS A 192 -33.94 -39.23 51.68
N PHE A 193 -34.17 -38.89 50.42
CA PHE A 193 -34.27 -39.86 49.32
C PHE A 193 -32.96 -40.65 49.16
N PHE A 194 -31.82 -39.96 49.08
CA PHE A 194 -30.53 -40.62 48.94
C PHE A 194 -30.13 -41.44 50.18
N ARG A 195 -30.49 -41.00 51.40
CA ARG A 195 -30.20 -41.75 52.63
C ARG A 195 -31.08 -42.99 52.82
N SER A 196 -32.29 -43.00 52.26
CA SER A 196 -33.26 -44.09 52.50
C SER A 196 -33.34 -45.11 51.38
N ASN A 197 -32.90 -44.76 50.17
CA ASN A 197 -32.96 -45.66 49.02
C ASN A 197 -31.69 -46.53 48.93
N LYS A 198 -31.86 -47.86 49.05
CA LYS A 198 -30.78 -48.86 48.97
C LYS A 198 -29.97 -48.79 47.68
N ALA A 199 -30.55 -48.30 46.58
CA ALA A 199 -29.85 -48.18 45.30
C ALA A 199 -28.65 -47.21 45.31
N PHE A 200 -28.57 -46.35 46.33
CA PHE A 200 -27.49 -45.37 46.51
C PHE A 200 -26.63 -45.61 47.75
N GLU A 201 -26.85 -46.70 48.49
CA GLU A 201 -26.16 -47.00 49.75
C GLU A 201 -24.64 -47.12 49.55
N ASP A 202 -24.21 -47.79 48.47
CA ASP A 202 -22.81 -47.98 48.10
C ASP A 202 -22.25 -46.85 47.21
N VAL A 203 -23.02 -45.80 46.94
CA VAL A 203 -22.59 -44.70 46.07
C VAL A 203 -21.93 -43.60 46.92
N PRO A 204 -20.70 -43.18 46.61
CA PRO A 204 -20.03 -42.14 47.38
C PRO A 204 -20.81 -40.81 47.36
N GLU A 205 -20.87 -40.12 48.50
CA GLU A 205 -21.65 -38.88 48.68
C GLU A 205 -21.34 -37.81 47.61
N ARG A 206 -20.09 -37.76 47.09
CA ARG A 206 -19.69 -36.83 46.02
C ARG A 206 -20.49 -36.95 44.71
N TYR A 207 -21.20 -38.06 44.50
CA TYR A 207 -22.05 -38.31 43.33
C TYR A 207 -23.53 -38.00 43.61
N LEU A 208 -23.91 -37.61 44.82
CA LEU A 208 -25.32 -37.55 45.24
C LEU A 208 -25.72 -36.13 45.67
N GLY A 209 -26.80 -35.63 45.09
CA GLY A 209 -27.47 -34.41 45.53
C GLY A 209 -27.06 -33.14 44.81
N SER A 210 -28.01 -32.20 44.72
CA SER A 210 -27.81 -30.91 44.08
C SER A 210 -26.76 -30.07 44.81
N GLY A 211 -26.65 -30.20 46.13
CA GLY A 211 -25.62 -29.51 46.92
C GLY A 211 -24.20 -29.91 46.53
N GLN A 212 -23.97 -31.18 46.22
CA GLN A 212 -22.66 -31.66 45.73
C GLN A 212 -22.41 -31.22 44.29
N LEU A 213 -23.45 -31.20 43.45
CA LEU A 213 -23.35 -30.66 42.09
C LEU A 213 -22.87 -29.21 42.08
N VAL A 214 -23.47 -28.34 42.90
CA VAL A 214 -23.10 -26.92 43.01
C VAL A 214 -21.66 -26.76 43.49
N LYS A 215 -21.27 -27.48 44.55
CA LYS A 215 -19.88 -27.47 45.06
C LYS A 215 -18.88 -27.90 44.00
N ARG A 216 -19.17 -28.98 43.26
CA ARG A 216 -18.29 -29.48 42.20
C ARG A 216 -18.19 -28.52 41.03
N LEU A 217 -19.30 -27.95 40.57
CA LEU A 217 -19.31 -26.95 39.51
C LEU A 217 -18.45 -25.73 39.88
N ALA A 218 -18.55 -25.27 41.13
CA ALA A 218 -17.77 -24.13 41.62
C ALA A 218 -16.25 -24.44 41.62
N LEU A 219 -15.86 -25.61 42.12
CA LEU A 219 -14.46 -26.05 42.13
C LEU A 219 -13.90 -26.23 40.71
N ILE A 220 -14.66 -26.87 39.82
CA ILE A 220 -14.24 -27.08 38.42
C ILE A 220 -14.10 -25.72 37.72
N GLN A 221 -15.05 -24.80 37.91
CA GLN A 221 -14.99 -23.44 37.36
C GLN A 221 -13.75 -22.69 37.86
N GLN A 222 -13.48 -22.73 39.17
CA GLN A 222 -12.32 -22.06 39.77
C GLN A 222 -10.99 -22.61 39.21
N GLU A 223 -10.83 -23.93 39.16
CA GLU A 223 -9.61 -24.56 38.64
C GLU A 223 -9.41 -24.27 37.14
N ARG A 224 -10.51 -24.24 36.38
CA ARG A 224 -10.47 -23.89 34.96
C ARG A 224 -10.09 -22.44 34.74
N ILE A 225 -10.64 -21.51 35.52
CA ILE A 225 -10.26 -20.09 35.46
C ILE A 225 -8.77 -19.96 35.80
N ARG A 226 -8.30 -20.57 36.88
CA ARG A 226 -6.90 -20.50 37.33
C ARG A 226 -5.91 -21.04 36.29
N SER A 227 -6.24 -22.15 35.64
CA SER A 227 -5.36 -22.76 34.63
C SER A 227 -5.35 -22.02 33.29
N THR A 228 -6.45 -21.36 32.91
CA THR A 228 -6.60 -20.73 31.59
C THR A 228 -6.30 -19.23 31.58
N LEU A 229 -6.47 -18.54 32.73
CA LEU A 229 -6.27 -17.10 32.85
C LEU A 229 -4.86 -16.63 32.43
N PRO A 230 -3.74 -17.31 32.78
CA PRO A 230 -2.41 -16.90 32.32
C PRO A 230 -2.28 -16.86 30.79
N SER A 231 -2.78 -17.89 30.11
CA SER A 231 -2.75 -17.96 28.64
C SER A 231 -3.60 -16.85 28.00
N ILE A 232 -4.75 -16.53 28.60
CA ILE A 232 -5.60 -15.43 28.14
C ILE A 232 -4.87 -14.09 28.30
N ILE A 233 -4.22 -13.86 29.44
CA ILE A 233 -3.43 -12.65 29.71
C ILE A 233 -2.30 -12.51 28.68
N ASP A 234 -1.59 -13.59 28.36
CA ASP A 234 -0.50 -13.54 27.38
C ASP A 234 -0.99 -13.26 25.96
N LYS A 235 -2.10 -13.90 25.53
CA LYS A 235 -2.76 -13.60 24.24
C LYS A 235 -3.18 -12.12 24.17
N LEU A 236 -3.77 -11.61 25.25
CA LEU A 236 -4.19 -10.21 25.33
C LEU A 236 -3.00 -9.25 25.22
N LYS A 237 -1.88 -9.53 25.91
CA LYS A 237 -0.64 -8.72 25.80
C LYS A 237 -0.08 -8.72 24.37
N GLN A 238 -0.09 -9.88 23.70
CA GLN A 238 0.37 -10.00 22.32
C GLN A 238 -0.53 -9.19 21.37
N GLU A 239 -1.85 -9.27 21.51
CA GLU A 239 -2.78 -8.46 20.71
C GLU A 239 -2.61 -6.96 20.95
N ILE A 240 -2.48 -6.53 22.21
CA ILE A 240 -2.21 -5.11 22.54
C ILE A 240 -0.93 -4.64 21.85
N LYS A 241 0.15 -5.43 21.91
CA LYS A 241 1.43 -5.10 21.27
C LYS A 241 1.28 -4.98 19.74
N SER A 242 0.57 -5.92 19.12
CA SER A 242 0.30 -5.91 17.68
C SER A 242 -0.49 -4.66 17.27
N LYS A 243 -1.60 -4.35 17.95
CA LYS A 243 -2.42 -3.16 17.66
C LYS A 243 -1.69 -1.85 17.92
N LYS A 244 -0.84 -1.77 18.95
CA LYS A 244 0.02 -0.60 19.19
C LYS A 244 1.05 -0.41 18.08
N SER A 245 1.63 -1.49 17.57
CA SER A 245 2.55 -1.44 16.42
C SER A 245 1.83 -0.94 15.16
N GLU A 246 0.64 -1.46 14.90
CA GLU A 246 -0.20 -1.00 13.77
C GLU A 246 -0.51 0.50 13.89
N LEU A 247 -0.90 0.97 15.08
CA LEU A 247 -1.18 2.39 15.33
C LEU A 247 0.06 3.28 15.13
N LYS A 248 1.26 2.79 15.46
CA LYS A 248 2.53 3.53 15.30
C LYS A 248 2.96 3.64 13.84
N GLN A 249 2.62 2.66 13.01
CA GLN A 249 2.91 2.69 11.57
C GLN A 249 1.98 3.63 10.79
N MET A 250 0.84 4.02 11.36
CA MET A 250 -0.05 5.00 10.75
C MET A 250 0.58 6.41 10.82
N PRO A 251 0.60 7.19 9.72
CA PRO A 251 1.11 8.56 9.72
C PRO A 251 0.45 9.42 10.82
N PRO A 252 1.15 10.36 11.46
CA PRO A 252 0.54 11.20 12.47
C PRO A 252 -0.57 12.07 11.86
N PRO A 253 -1.72 12.26 12.55
CA PRO A 253 -2.73 13.18 12.08
C PRO A 253 -2.20 14.62 12.20
N VAL A 254 -2.38 15.41 11.15
CA VAL A 254 -2.10 16.84 11.16
C VAL A 254 -3.23 17.52 11.93
N THR A 255 -2.92 18.17 13.05
CA THR A 255 -3.94 18.69 13.99
C THR A 255 -4.16 20.20 13.91
N SER A 256 -3.25 20.94 13.27
CA SER A 256 -3.35 22.40 13.13
C SER A 256 -2.91 22.86 11.74
N GLU A 257 -3.42 24.01 11.30
CA GLU A 257 -2.99 24.65 10.04
C GLU A 257 -1.50 25.00 10.06
N ILE A 258 -0.95 25.33 11.23
CA ILE A 258 0.45 25.74 11.39
C ILE A 258 1.38 24.55 11.16
N ASP A 259 1.09 23.41 11.80
CA ASP A 259 1.88 22.19 11.63
C ASP A 259 1.80 21.68 10.18
N CYS A 260 0.61 21.81 9.58
CA CYS A 260 0.35 21.48 8.19
C CYS A 260 1.25 22.28 7.23
N TRP A 261 1.30 23.59 7.44
CA TRP A 261 2.09 24.49 6.61
C TRP A 261 3.59 24.27 6.79
N ALA A 262 4.05 24.04 8.03
CA ALA A 262 5.43 23.72 8.32
C ALA A 262 5.87 22.43 7.61
N LEU A 263 5.08 21.36 7.73
CA LEU A 263 5.34 20.08 7.08
C LEU A 263 5.40 20.21 5.55
N TYR A 264 4.45 20.94 4.95
CA TYR A 264 4.46 21.21 3.51
C TYR A 264 5.72 21.97 3.07
N THR A 265 6.09 23.01 3.82
CA THR A 265 7.28 23.83 3.52
C THR A 265 8.55 22.97 3.59
N ASP A 266 8.67 22.10 4.57
CA ASP A 266 9.81 21.18 4.70
C ASP A 266 9.87 20.18 3.54
N LEU A 267 8.72 19.67 3.08
CA LEU A 267 8.66 18.77 1.92
C LEU A 267 9.07 19.48 0.63
N ILE A 268 8.59 20.70 0.37
CA ILE A 268 8.97 21.47 -0.82
C ILE A 268 10.45 21.86 -0.77
N LYS A 269 10.96 22.23 0.40
CA LYS A 269 12.39 22.51 0.59
C LYS A 269 13.25 21.28 0.27
N LYS A 270 12.89 20.12 0.81
CA LYS A 270 13.56 18.84 0.52
C LYS A 270 13.51 18.50 -0.98
N TYR A 271 12.37 18.73 -1.63
CA TYR A 271 12.23 18.55 -3.08
C TYR A 271 13.19 19.46 -3.87
N GLY A 272 13.28 20.74 -3.51
CA GLY A 272 14.21 21.69 -4.12
C GLY A 272 15.69 21.32 -3.90
N GLU A 273 16.05 20.88 -2.69
CA GLU A 273 17.41 20.45 -2.35
C GLU A 273 17.86 19.24 -3.18
N ILE A 274 17.00 18.23 -3.35
CA ILE A 274 17.30 17.05 -4.18
C ILE A 274 17.52 17.48 -5.63
N ILE A 275 16.63 18.28 -6.20
CA ILE A 275 16.78 18.76 -7.59
C ILE A 275 18.08 19.54 -7.76
N ASN A 276 18.37 20.45 -6.83
CA ASN A 276 19.58 21.26 -6.88
C ASN A 276 20.84 20.40 -6.85
N ALA A 277 20.88 19.37 -5.98
CA ALA A 277 21.98 18.40 -5.96
C ALA A 277 22.13 17.66 -7.30
N ARG A 278 21.04 17.13 -7.87
CA ARG A 278 21.06 16.41 -9.15
C ARG A 278 21.49 17.27 -10.33
N VAL A 279 21.10 18.55 -10.35
CA VAL A 279 21.50 19.54 -11.37
C VAL A 279 23.00 19.84 -11.29
N HIS A 280 23.58 19.88 -10.09
CA HIS A 280 25.02 20.11 -9.87
C HIS A 280 25.87 18.82 -9.98
N GLY A 281 25.25 17.69 -10.32
CA GLY A 281 25.94 16.40 -10.43
C GLY A 281 26.31 15.78 -9.08
N ILE A 282 25.73 16.28 -7.99
CA ILE A 282 25.86 15.69 -6.66
C ILE A 282 24.80 14.60 -6.56
N TYR A 283 25.25 13.36 -6.69
CA TYR A 283 24.42 12.19 -6.52
C TYR A 283 24.87 11.52 -5.23
N ASP A 284 24.00 11.43 -4.23
CA ASP A 284 24.30 10.72 -2.98
C ASP A 284 24.90 9.32 -3.26
N ASN A 285 25.61 8.76 -2.26
CA ASN A 285 26.42 7.52 -2.29
C ASN A 285 25.75 6.24 -2.85
N GLU A 286 24.58 6.28 -3.48
CA GLU A 286 24.09 5.20 -4.35
C GLU A 286 25.12 4.77 -5.41
N MET A 287 26.02 5.68 -5.81
CA MET A 287 27.12 5.33 -6.70
C MET A 287 28.16 4.42 -6.03
N GLN A 288 28.40 4.59 -4.72
CA GLN A 288 29.33 3.76 -3.95
C GLN A 288 28.82 2.32 -3.82
N LEU A 289 27.51 2.16 -3.58
CA LEU A 289 26.83 0.86 -3.54
C LEU A 289 26.76 0.16 -4.92
N LYS A 290 26.57 0.91 -6.01
CA LYS A 290 26.50 0.35 -7.38
C LYS A 290 27.88 0.02 -7.94
N ILE A 291 28.92 0.81 -7.60
CA ILE A 291 30.30 0.53 -8.01
C ILE A 291 30.81 -0.74 -7.31
N GLU A 292 30.56 -0.90 -6.01
CA GLU A 292 30.95 -2.11 -5.26
C GLU A 292 30.31 -3.40 -5.80
N GLN A 293 29.06 -3.34 -6.29
CA GLN A 293 28.39 -4.49 -6.91
C GLN A 293 28.90 -4.81 -8.31
N SER A 294 29.50 -3.85 -9.02
CA SER A 294 30.03 -4.03 -10.38
C SER A 294 31.53 -4.36 -10.44
N ALA A 295 32.27 -4.16 -9.35
CA ALA A 295 33.72 -4.35 -9.28
C ALA A 295 34.18 -5.83 -9.19
N ILE A 296 33.27 -6.79 -9.26
CA ILE A 296 33.61 -8.24 -9.19
C ILE A 296 34.02 -8.82 -10.56
N VAL A 297 34.01 -8.05 -11.66
CA VAL A 297 34.47 -8.56 -12.97
C VAL A 297 35.67 -7.77 -13.49
N THR A 298 36.84 -8.29 -13.12
CA THR A 298 38.15 -8.29 -13.81
C THR A 298 38.64 -7.05 -14.56
N THR A 299 39.76 -6.53 -14.06
CA THR A 299 40.95 -6.02 -14.78
C THR A 299 40.89 -6.02 -16.31
N ASP A 300 40.65 -4.85 -16.91
CA ASP A 300 41.53 -4.33 -17.95
C ASP A 300 41.36 -2.81 -18.12
N LEU A 301 42.47 -2.07 -18.04
CA LEU A 301 42.52 -0.66 -18.37
C LEU A 301 42.52 -0.54 -19.90
N SER A 302 41.38 -0.21 -20.52
CA SER A 302 41.30 0.59 -21.76
C SER A 302 39.86 0.78 -22.25
N ARG A 303 39.44 2.05 -22.35
CA ARG A 303 38.48 2.60 -23.33
C ARG A 303 37.23 1.76 -23.67
N THR A 304 36.27 1.65 -22.75
CA THR A 304 34.82 1.53 -23.07
C THR A 304 34.01 1.75 -21.80
N ALA A 305 34.02 2.97 -21.27
CA ALA A 305 33.01 3.35 -20.29
C ALA A 305 31.73 3.72 -21.05
N ILE A 306 30.60 3.13 -20.62
CA ILE A 306 29.22 3.45 -20.99
C ILE A 306 28.69 2.72 -22.23
N LEU A 307 28.63 1.40 -22.20
CA LEU A 307 27.59 0.63 -22.91
C LEU A 307 27.30 -0.66 -22.14
N THR A 308 26.50 -0.57 -21.09
CA THR A 308 25.70 -1.70 -20.63
C THR A 308 24.27 -1.22 -20.46
N GLN A 309 23.48 -1.54 -21.48
CA GLN A 309 22.03 -1.66 -21.36
C GLN A 309 21.76 -2.79 -20.37
N THR A 310 21.67 -2.46 -19.08
CA THR A 310 20.99 -3.32 -18.11
C THR A 310 19.51 -2.99 -18.17
N SER A 311 18.80 -3.85 -18.87
CA SER A 311 17.35 -4.01 -18.86
C SER A 311 16.85 -4.27 -17.43
N ASN A 312 16.55 -3.17 -16.73
CA ASN A 312 15.43 -3.00 -15.82
C ASN A 312 15.09 -1.50 -15.87
N ASP A 313 13.82 -1.19 -16.07
CA ASP A 313 13.25 0.12 -16.41
C ASP A 313 13.37 1.17 -15.27
N GLN A 314 14.60 1.44 -14.82
CA GLN A 314 14.89 2.40 -13.77
C GLN A 314 15.31 3.73 -14.41
N PHE A 315 14.32 4.59 -14.65
CA PHE A 315 14.51 5.95 -15.19
C PHE A 315 15.65 6.70 -14.47
N ASP A 316 16.61 7.26 -15.21
CA ASP A 316 17.85 7.85 -14.69
C ASP A 316 17.66 9.28 -14.15
N GLU A 317 17.86 9.44 -12.83
CA GLU A 317 17.71 10.71 -12.10
C GLU A 317 18.94 11.62 -12.19
N ARG A 318 19.98 11.23 -12.93
CA ARG A 318 21.20 12.03 -13.09
C ARG A 318 20.99 13.20 -14.06
N ILE A 319 20.34 14.25 -13.59
CA ILE A 319 19.96 15.43 -14.40
C ILE A 319 21.16 15.98 -15.17
N ALA A 320 22.27 16.32 -14.51
CA ALA A 320 23.43 16.90 -15.20
C ALA A 320 23.98 15.99 -16.32
N PHE A 321 24.06 14.68 -16.06
CA PHE A 321 24.54 13.69 -17.04
C PHE A 321 23.60 13.56 -18.24
N GLN A 322 22.29 13.50 -17.98
CA GLN A 322 21.26 13.33 -19.00
C GLN A 322 21.12 14.56 -19.90
N LEU A 323 21.30 15.77 -19.35
CA LEU A 323 21.33 17.00 -20.12
C LEU A 323 22.57 17.08 -21.02
N TYR A 324 23.73 16.69 -20.50
CA TYR A 324 24.98 16.65 -21.26
C TYR A 324 24.90 15.70 -22.45
N ASN A 325 24.38 14.49 -22.25
CA ASN A 325 24.24 13.51 -23.34
C ASN A 325 23.30 14.01 -24.46
N ARG A 326 22.20 14.67 -24.09
CA ARG A 326 21.28 15.27 -25.08
C ARG A 326 21.93 16.37 -25.90
N GLN A 327 22.72 17.25 -25.26
CA GLN A 327 23.49 18.28 -25.96
C GLN A 327 24.52 17.66 -26.90
N LYS A 328 25.19 16.58 -26.47
CA LYS A 328 26.15 15.85 -27.29
C LYS A 328 25.49 15.22 -28.52
N GLU A 329 24.34 14.56 -28.35
CA GLU A 329 23.58 13.98 -29.46
C GLU A 329 23.10 15.05 -30.45
N TYR A 330 22.56 16.16 -29.94
CA TYR A 330 22.15 17.31 -30.74
C TYR A 330 23.30 17.88 -31.59
N ARG A 331 24.48 18.05 -30.98
CA ARG A 331 25.68 18.49 -31.70
C ARG A 331 26.04 17.57 -32.87
N GLU A 332 26.00 16.26 -32.67
CA GLU A 332 26.31 15.30 -33.75
C GLU A 332 25.23 15.31 -34.84
N LYS A 333 23.95 15.40 -34.48
CA LYS A 333 22.84 15.54 -35.45
C LYS A 333 22.99 16.80 -36.30
N LEU A 334 23.35 17.91 -35.68
CA LEU A 334 23.62 19.16 -36.39
C LEU A 334 24.80 19.02 -37.35
N LYS A 335 25.93 18.50 -36.86
CA LYS A 335 27.13 18.29 -37.69
C LYS A 335 26.83 17.43 -38.92
N ASN A 336 26.05 16.36 -38.75
CA ASN A 336 25.66 15.46 -39.84
C ASN A 336 24.70 16.11 -40.87
N SER A 337 24.07 17.24 -40.53
CA SER A 337 23.20 17.96 -41.47
C SER A 337 23.99 18.69 -42.57
N PHE A 338 25.32 18.79 -42.42
CA PHE A 338 26.19 19.66 -43.22
C PHE A 338 27.29 18.91 -44.00
N THR A 339 27.08 17.63 -44.35
CA THR A 339 28.10 16.75 -44.98
C THR A 339 28.06 16.69 -46.51
N HIS A 340 27.20 17.49 -47.17
CA HIS A 340 26.96 17.37 -48.62
C HIS A 340 27.41 18.57 -49.48
N PHE A 341 28.07 19.58 -48.91
CA PHE A 341 28.54 20.78 -49.62
C PHE A 341 29.40 20.52 -50.87
N PHE A 342 30.20 19.45 -50.87
CA PHE A 342 31.05 19.10 -52.01
C PHE A 342 30.50 17.92 -52.83
N SER A 343 29.25 17.52 -52.61
CA SER A 343 28.61 16.51 -53.45
C SER A 343 28.38 17.03 -54.87
N SER A 344 28.32 16.12 -55.83
CA SER A 344 28.03 16.45 -57.24
C SER A 344 26.65 17.10 -57.41
N GLU A 345 25.67 16.72 -56.58
CA GLU A 345 24.33 17.32 -56.55
C GLU A 345 24.38 18.78 -56.11
N TYR A 346 25.14 19.07 -55.04
CA TYR A 346 25.32 20.43 -54.55
C TYR A 346 26.09 21.29 -55.56
N GLN A 347 27.11 20.73 -56.21
CA GLN A 347 27.86 21.44 -57.25
C GLN A 347 26.97 21.82 -58.44
N LYS A 348 26.09 20.92 -58.89
CA LYS A 348 25.09 21.20 -59.93
C LYS A 348 24.15 22.33 -59.54
N LEU A 349 23.70 22.37 -58.28
CA LEU A 349 22.88 23.46 -57.76
C LEU A 349 23.62 24.80 -57.80
N VAL A 350 24.89 24.82 -57.38
CA VAL A 350 25.72 26.04 -57.40
C VAL A 350 25.96 26.51 -58.83
N LEU A 351 26.30 25.61 -59.75
CA LEU A 351 26.50 25.92 -61.18
C LEU A 351 25.23 26.52 -61.80
N LYS A 352 24.06 25.93 -61.54
CA LYS A 352 22.78 26.46 -62.01
C LYS A 352 22.52 27.88 -61.48
N LEU A 353 22.81 28.15 -60.21
CA LEU A 353 22.66 29.49 -59.63
C LEU A 353 23.67 30.49 -60.19
N LEU A 354 24.89 30.07 -60.52
CA LEU A 354 25.87 30.90 -61.20
C LEU A 354 25.40 31.28 -62.61
N GLU A 355 24.84 30.33 -63.36
CA GLU A 355 24.25 30.57 -64.68
C GLU A 355 23.04 31.52 -64.61
N GLU A 356 22.10 31.30 -63.68
CA GLU A 356 20.92 32.15 -63.48
C GLU A 356 21.27 33.59 -63.07
N ASN A 357 22.43 33.79 -62.44
CA ASN A 357 22.93 35.08 -61.98
C ASN A 357 24.14 35.55 -62.81
N ALA A 358 24.28 35.06 -64.05
CA ALA A 358 25.32 35.47 -64.99
C ALA A 358 25.15 36.95 -65.38
N GLY A 359 25.65 37.84 -64.53
CA GLY A 359 25.74 39.28 -64.76
C GLY A 359 27.15 39.71 -65.16
N VAL A 360 27.52 40.96 -64.90
CA VAL A 360 28.85 41.54 -65.20
C VAL A 360 29.94 41.07 -64.20
N ALA A 361 29.67 40.05 -63.40
CA ALA A 361 30.56 39.59 -62.35
C ALA A 361 31.65 38.66 -62.90
N LEU A 362 32.89 38.85 -62.45
CA LEU A 362 33.97 37.92 -62.75
C LEU A 362 33.72 36.57 -62.04
N PRO A 363 34.16 35.43 -62.61
CA PRO A 363 33.95 34.11 -62.01
C PRO A 363 34.47 33.97 -60.56
N ASN A 364 35.54 34.69 -60.21
CA ASN A 364 36.11 34.69 -58.86
C ASN A 364 35.36 35.60 -57.86
N PHE A 365 34.38 36.38 -58.31
CA PHE A 365 33.56 37.27 -57.49
C PHE A 365 32.07 36.98 -57.70
N PRO A 366 31.57 35.81 -57.25
CA PRO A 366 30.16 35.46 -57.37
C PRO A 366 29.28 36.49 -56.63
N SER A 367 28.09 36.77 -57.19
CA SER A 367 27.12 37.67 -56.57
C SER A 367 26.73 37.19 -55.17
N PHE A 368 26.70 38.11 -54.20
CA PHE A 368 26.31 37.81 -52.82
C PHE A 368 24.92 37.17 -52.70
N SER A 369 24.02 37.49 -53.63
CA SER A 369 22.67 36.89 -53.71
C SER A 369 22.68 35.36 -53.84
N ILE A 370 23.72 34.78 -54.46
CA ILE A 370 23.91 33.33 -54.58
C ILE A 370 24.16 32.72 -53.21
N ILE A 371 25.05 33.34 -52.42
CA ILE A 371 25.37 32.91 -51.06
C ILE A 371 24.12 33.00 -50.18
N GLU A 372 23.35 34.08 -50.25
CA GLU A 372 22.11 34.19 -49.48
C GLU A 372 21.08 33.10 -49.83
N ARG A 373 20.89 32.80 -51.12
CA ARG A 373 19.94 31.75 -51.56
C ARG A 373 20.37 30.37 -51.09
N LEU A 374 21.65 30.03 -51.28
CA LEU A 374 22.20 28.75 -50.83
C LEU A 374 22.12 28.61 -49.31
N TYR A 375 22.51 29.65 -48.58
CA TYR A 375 22.49 29.63 -47.12
C TYR A 375 21.07 29.48 -46.56
N ARG A 376 20.04 30.09 -47.17
CA ARG A 376 18.64 29.89 -46.74
C ARG A 376 18.22 28.41 -46.76
N VAL A 377 18.68 27.64 -47.75
CA VAL A 377 18.40 26.20 -47.84
C VAL A 377 19.08 25.45 -46.70
N GLU A 378 20.35 25.74 -46.47
CA GLU A 378 21.16 25.12 -45.41
C GLU A 378 20.65 25.48 -44.01
N GLN A 379 20.22 26.72 -43.82
CA GLN A 379 19.71 27.21 -42.55
C GLN A 379 18.43 26.50 -42.12
N ASN A 380 17.56 26.14 -43.07
CA ASN A 380 16.34 25.42 -42.75
C ASN A 380 16.62 24.03 -42.14
N LYS A 381 17.79 23.44 -42.39
CA LYS A 381 18.20 22.16 -41.80
C LYS A 381 18.42 22.26 -40.28
N PHE A 382 18.72 23.45 -39.74
CA PHE A 382 18.89 23.65 -38.29
C PHE A 382 17.60 23.44 -37.48
N ARG A 383 16.44 23.70 -38.09
CA ARG A 383 15.16 23.74 -37.37
C ARG A 383 14.79 22.41 -36.72
N LYS A 384 15.01 21.30 -37.43
CA LYS A 384 14.62 19.96 -36.96
C LYS A 384 15.46 19.52 -35.75
N PRO A 385 16.81 19.54 -35.78
CA PRO A 385 17.63 19.22 -34.61
C PRO A 385 17.35 20.09 -33.38
N CYS A 386 17.07 21.39 -33.58
CA CYS A 386 16.71 22.28 -32.46
C CYS A 386 15.40 21.84 -31.80
N LYS A 387 14.36 21.56 -32.62
CA LYS A 387 13.07 21.09 -32.12
C LYS A 387 13.19 19.75 -31.37
N GLU A 388 13.93 18.79 -31.93
CA GLU A 388 14.15 17.49 -31.27
C GLU A 388 14.87 17.62 -29.93
N LEU A 389 15.80 18.56 -29.79
CA LEU A 389 16.47 18.82 -28.51
C LEU A 389 15.49 19.34 -27.45
N ILE A 390 14.63 20.30 -27.83
CA ILE A 390 13.61 20.87 -26.93
C ILE A 390 12.65 19.77 -26.47
N GLU A 391 12.12 18.97 -27.39
CA GLU A 391 11.20 17.87 -27.07
C GLU A 391 11.86 16.86 -26.12
N SER A 392 13.13 16.52 -26.37
CA SER A 392 13.90 15.61 -25.51
C SER A 392 14.17 16.18 -24.11
N TYR A 393 14.35 17.51 -23.99
CA TYR A 393 14.46 18.21 -22.71
C TYR A 393 13.13 18.22 -21.96
N THR A 394 12.02 18.53 -22.64
CA THR A 394 10.69 18.51 -22.04
C THR A 394 10.35 17.14 -21.48
N GLU A 395 10.47 16.08 -22.29
CA GLU A 395 10.08 14.74 -21.89
C GLU A 395 10.89 14.28 -20.66
N TYR A 396 12.20 14.53 -20.67
CA TYR A 396 13.07 14.19 -19.55
C TYR A 396 12.72 14.97 -18.29
N THR A 397 12.57 16.29 -18.40
CA THR A 397 12.31 17.19 -17.27
C THR A 397 10.97 16.83 -16.60
N LYS A 398 9.93 16.55 -17.38
CA LYS A 398 8.63 16.10 -16.84
C LYS A 398 8.78 14.83 -16.02
N LYS A 399 9.42 13.80 -16.60
CA LYS A 399 9.57 12.49 -15.94
C LYS A 399 10.43 12.58 -14.68
N VAL A 400 11.57 13.27 -14.73
CA VAL A 400 12.49 13.35 -13.57
C VAL A 400 11.89 14.11 -12.40
N LEU A 401 11.21 15.23 -12.67
CA LEU A 401 10.61 16.05 -11.62
C LEU A 401 9.44 15.31 -10.93
N ILE A 402 8.58 14.64 -11.70
CA ILE A 402 7.51 13.80 -11.14
C ILE A 402 8.08 12.65 -10.31
N LYS A 403 9.18 12.02 -10.76
CA LYS A 403 9.81 10.92 -10.02
C LYS A 403 10.34 11.39 -8.66
N ILE A 404 11.06 12.52 -8.64
CA ILE A 404 11.59 13.11 -7.40
C ILE A 404 10.44 13.53 -6.48
N LEU A 405 9.35 14.08 -7.02
CA LEU A 405 8.17 14.44 -6.23
C LEU A 405 7.59 13.21 -5.53
N ASN A 406 7.40 12.10 -6.26
CA ASN A 406 6.87 10.86 -5.69
C ASN A 406 7.78 10.25 -4.61
N GLN A 407 9.11 10.45 -4.71
CA GLN A 407 10.07 10.01 -3.70
C GLN A 407 9.97 10.84 -2.41
N VAL A 408 9.86 12.17 -2.54
CA VAL A 408 9.73 13.07 -1.37
C VAL A 408 8.46 12.77 -0.59
N PHE A 409 7.37 12.47 -1.29
CA PHE A 409 6.06 12.13 -0.71
C PHE A 409 5.86 10.61 -0.57
N ALA A 410 6.93 9.80 -0.52
CA ALA A 410 6.82 8.34 -0.49
C ALA A 410 6.19 7.80 0.81
N GLU A 411 6.59 8.37 1.95
CA GLU A 411 6.25 7.90 3.30
C GLU A 411 4.84 8.34 3.76
N GLU A 412 4.30 9.39 3.15
CA GLU A 412 3.01 9.96 3.51
C GLU A 412 1.91 9.24 2.73
N THR A 413 0.99 8.55 3.39
CA THR A 413 -0.11 7.82 2.69
C THR A 413 -1.44 8.56 2.78
N SER A 414 -1.63 9.41 3.80
CA SER A 414 -2.92 10.01 4.14
C SER A 414 -3.39 11.06 3.12
N TYR A 415 -2.51 11.98 2.71
CA TYR A 415 -2.85 13.13 1.86
C TYR A 415 -2.11 13.17 0.52
N LYS A 416 -1.28 12.14 0.28
CA LYS A 416 -0.40 12.02 -0.88
C LYS A 416 -1.11 12.19 -2.21
N TYR A 417 -2.21 11.46 -2.42
CA TYR A 417 -2.88 11.45 -3.71
C TYR A 417 -3.47 12.81 -4.09
N GLN A 418 -4.05 13.54 -3.13
CA GLN A 418 -4.67 14.83 -3.38
C GLN A 418 -3.62 15.90 -3.71
N ILE A 419 -2.57 15.99 -2.90
CA ILE A 419 -1.53 17.00 -3.06
C ILE A 419 -0.65 16.70 -4.27
N ILE A 420 -0.18 15.45 -4.43
CA ILE A 420 0.71 15.09 -5.56
C ILE A 420 0.04 15.40 -6.90
N HIS A 421 -1.26 15.13 -7.07
CA HIS A 421 -1.92 15.41 -8.34
C HIS A 421 -1.85 16.91 -8.68
N LYS A 422 -2.19 17.77 -7.72
CA LYS A 422 -2.16 19.23 -7.93
C LYS A 422 -0.74 19.76 -8.16
N LEU A 423 0.23 19.27 -7.40
CA LEU A 423 1.64 19.63 -7.60
C LEU A 423 2.16 19.14 -8.95
N THR A 424 1.79 17.93 -9.37
CA THR A 424 2.11 17.37 -10.68
C THR A 424 1.55 18.24 -11.80
N ASP A 425 0.30 18.68 -11.69
CA ASP A 425 -0.31 19.58 -12.66
C ASP A 425 0.44 20.92 -12.76
N ILE A 426 0.85 21.50 -11.62
CA ILE A 426 1.62 22.74 -11.59
C ILE A 426 2.98 22.54 -12.27
N ILE A 427 3.66 21.42 -12.00
CA ILE A 427 4.96 21.09 -12.60
C ILE A 427 4.81 20.94 -14.12
N LEU A 428 3.85 20.12 -14.58
CA LEU A 428 3.64 19.87 -16.00
C LEU A 428 3.33 21.15 -16.77
N ARG A 429 2.38 21.97 -16.28
CA ARG A 429 2.05 23.26 -16.91
C ARG A 429 3.23 24.21 -16.97
N THR A 430 4.05 24.25 -15.93
CA THR A 430 5.24 25.11 -15.91
C THR A 430 6.28 24.67 -16.93
N ILE A 431 6.44 23.36 -17.14
CA ILE A 431 7.34 22.85 -18.16
C ILE A 431 6.80 23.13 -19.57
N ASP A 432 5.48 22.99 -19.78
CA ASP A 432 4.84 23.32 -21.06
C ASP A 432 5.01 24.81 -21.41
N GLU A 433 4.83 25.71 -20.44
CA GLU A 433 5.09 27.14 -20.60
C GLU A 433 6.58 27.40 -20.94
N ASN A 434 7.51 26.73 -20.26
CA ASN A 434 8.95 26.88 -20.54
C ASN A 434 9.34 26.35 -21.92
N GLU A 435 8.74 25.25 -22.38
CA GLU A 435 8.94 24.72 -23.73
C GLU A 435 8.51 25.74 -24.78
N GLU A 436 7.32 26.34 -24.62
CA GLU A 436 6.80 27.33 -25.55
C GLU A 436 7.73 28.56 -25.63
N GLN A 437 8.18 29.07 -24.47
CA GLN A 437 9.09 30.21 -24.43
C GLN A 437 10.47 29.87 -25.02
N CYS A 438 11.02 28.71 -24.71
CA CYS A 438 12.29 28.24 -25.29
C CYS A 438 12.20 28.12 -26.82
N SER A 439 11.12 27.54 -27.33
CA SER A 439 10.85 27.41 -28.76
C SER A 439 10.74 28.77 -29.45
N ASN A 440 10.06 29.73 -28.82
CA ASN A 440 9.94 31.10 -29.32
C ASN A 440 11.29 31.83 -29.38
N ASP A 441 12.13 31.68 -28.34
CA ASP A 441 13.45 32.32 -28.32
C ASP A 441 14.42 31.70 -29.32
N ILE A 442 14.42 30.37 -29.46
CA ILE A 442 15.20 29.68 -30.50
C ILE A 442 14.71 30.10 -31.89
N LYS A 443 13.39 30.25 -32.10
CA LYS A 443 12.86 30.73 -33.38
C LYS A 443 13.36 32.14 -33.71
N LYS A 444 13.30 33.08 -32.76
CA LYS A 444 13.85 34.44 -32.93
C LYS A 444 15.34 34.41 -33.23
N MET A 445 16.11 33.58 -32.51
CA MET A 445 17.53 33.39 -32.74
C MET A 445 17.81 32.89 -34.17
N LEU A 446 17.07 31.89 -34.65
CA LEU A 446 17.19 31.39 -36.01
C LEU A 446 16.77 32.43 -37.06
N GLU A 447 15.81 33.31 -36.76
CA GLU A 447 15.45 34.44 -37.63
C GLU A 447 16.60 35.46 -37.74
N ILE A 448 17.29 35.75 -36.63
CA ILE A 448 18.47 36.64 -36.62
C ILE A 448 19.61 36.03 -37.46
N GLU A 449 19.83 34.72 -37.37
CA GLU A 449 20.85 34.01 -38.13
C GLU A 449 20.58 33.94 -39.65
N GLN A 450 19.45 34.46 -40.16
CA GLN A 450 19.17 34.53 -41.61
C GLN A 450 20.13 35.47 -42.34
N ARG A 451 20.67 36.48 -41.65
CA ARG A 451 21.63 37.43 -42.23
C ARG A 451 23.01 36.79 -42.33
N VAL A 452 23.51 36.65 -43.55
CA VAL A 452 24.87 36.13 -43.80
C VAL A 452 25.91 37.19 -43.42
N PHE A 453 26.62 36.98 -42.30
CA PHE A 453 27.66 37.88 -41.82
C PHE A 453 28.58 37.21 -40.78
N THR A 454 29.89 37.47 -40.85
CA THR A 454 30.83 37.00 -39.83
C THR A 454 32.02 37.95 -39.66
N LEU A 455 32.39 38.19 -38.41
CA LEU A 455 33.69 38.79 -38.02
C LEU A 455 34.66 37.73 -37.46
N ASN A 456 34.24 36.46 -37.44
CA ASN A 456 35.05 35.38 -36.88
C ASN A 456 36.12 34.95 -37.88
N HIS A 457 37.40 35.14 -37.51
CA HIS A 457 38.57 34.75 -38.31
C HIS A 457 38.58 33.25 -38.68
N TYR A 458 37.91 32.41 -37.89
CA TYR A 458 37.75 30.98 -38.16
C TYR A 458 37.16 30.68 -39.55
N TYR A 459 36.35 31.61 -40.10
CA TYR A 459 35.86 31.52 -41.47
C TYR A 459 37.03 31.46 -42.48
N MET A 460 37.88 32.49 -42.50
CA MET A 460 39.01 32.57 -43.44
C MET A 460 40.04 31.47 -43.17
N ASP A 461 40.27 31.10 -41.91
CA ASP A 461 41.13 29.96 -41.58
C ASP A 461 40.63 28.65 -42.20
N THR A 462 39.31 28.43 -42.16
CA THR A 462 38.68 27.23 -42.72
C THR A 462 38.75 27.25 -44.24
N VAL A 463 38.47 28.39 -44.87
CA VAL A 463 38.63 28.57 -46.33
C VAL A 463 40.07 28.26 -46.75
N ASN A 464 41.06 28.86 -46.09
CA ASN A 464 42.48 28.68 -46.41
C ASN A 464 42.93 27.22 -46.19
N LYS A 465 42.46 26.56 -45.13
CA LYS A 465 42.76 25.14 -44.88
C LYS A 465 42.20 24.23 -45.98
N ILE A 466 40.99 24.49 -46.46
CA ILE A 466 40.38 23.70 -47.55
C ILE A 466 41.13 23.95 -48.86
N LYS A 467 41.42 25.22 -49.20
CA LYS A 467 42.17 25.59 -50.41
C LYS A 467 43.58 24.99 -50.42
N LYS A 468 44.30 25.06 -49.30
CA LYS A 468 45.65 24.48 -49.15
C LYS A 468 45.63 22.97 -49.41
N LYS A 469 44.69 22.23 -48.81
CA LYS A 469 44.56 20.78 -49.04
C LYS A 469 44.23 20.43 -50.49
N TYR A 470 43.40 21.24 -51.14
CA TYR A 470 43.09 21.07 -52.57
C TYR A 470 44.33 21.31 -53.45
N GLN A 471 45.13 22.33 -53.15
CA GLN A 471 46.40 22.58 -53.84
C GLN A 471 47.40 21.43 -53.64
N GLU A 472 47.59 20.97 -52.40
CA GLU A 472 48.44 19.81 -52.08
C GLU A 472 48.03 18.56 -52.86
N TYR A 473 46.72 18.30 -52.98
CA TYR A 473 46.20 17.20 -53.78
C TYR A 473 46.49 17.37 -55.28
N ASN A 474 46.22 18.55 -55.84
CA ASN A 474 46.48 18.85 -57.25
C ASN A 474 47.98 18.77 -57.61
N ASP A 475 48.85 19.23 -56.73
CA ASP A 475 50.29 19.14 -56.94
C ASP A 475 50.77 17.68 -56.88
N SER A 476 50.18 16.86 -56.00
CA SER A 476 50.46 15.41 -55.95
C SER A 476 50.03 14.66 -57.23
N LEU A 477 48.95 15.09 -57.89
CA LEU A 477 48.49 14.55 -59.18
C LEU A 477 49.43 14.94 -60.33
N LYS A 478 50.05 16.13 -60.29
CA LYS A 478 51.01 16.58 -61.31
C LYS A 478 52.37 15.89 -61.20
N LEU A 479 52.79 15.54 -59.98
CA LEU A 479 54.04 14.83 -59.70
C LEU A 479 53.98 13.34 -60.05
N ASN A 480 52.81 12.70 -59.92
CA ASN A 480 52.59 11.30 -60.26
C ASN A 480 52.04 11.16 -61.68
N GLY A 481 52.93 11.26 -62.68
CA GLY A 481 52.55 11.15 -64.09
C GLY A 481 51.68 9.93 -64.41
N ASN A 482 50.49 10.18 -64.94
CA ASN A 482 49.65 9.27 -65.75
C ASN A 482 49.31 7.87 -65.20
N THR A 483 49.41 7.60 -63.90
CA THR A 483 48.68 6.48 -63.30
C THR A 483 47.27 6.94 -62.94
N LYS A 484 46.24 6.14 -63.29
CA LYS A 484 44.82 6.36 -62.97
C LYS A 484 44.61 6.49 -61.45
N VAL A 485 44.85 7.66 -60.91
CA VAL A 485 44.40 8.04 -59.56
C VAL A 485 42.93 8.41 -59.70
N SER A 486 42.06 7.84 -58.86
CA SER A 486 40.64 8.19 -58.83
C SER A 486 40.48 9.71 -58.73
N PRO A 487 39.60 10.35 -59.51
CA PRO A 487 39.46 11.81 -59.61
C PRO A 487 38.86 12.45 -58.35
N THR A 488 38.86 11.71 -57.23
CA THR A 488 38.10 12.00 -56.02
C THR A 488 38.97 11.89 -54.78
N PHE A 489 38.89 12.88 -53.88
CA PHE A 489 39.58 12.83 -52.58
C PHE A 489 38.72 13.34 -51.42
N THR A 490 39.05 12.91 -50.20
CA THR A 490 38.23 13.17 -49.01
C THR A 490 38.81 14.28 -48.13
N ILE A 491 38.07 15.37 -47.91
CA ILE A 491 38.38 16.38 -46.87
C ILE A 491 37.23 16.39 -45.88
N ASN A 492 37.48 16.18 -44.57
CA ASN A 492 36.45 16.26 -43.51
C ASN A 492 35.16 15.48 -43.85
N ASP A 493 35.29 14.27 -44.38
CA ASP A 493 34.20 13.36 -44.82
C ASP A 493 33.51 13.70 -46.15
N PHE A 494 34.04 14.66 -46.93
CA PHE A 494 33.47 15.03 -48.24
C PHE A 494 34.34 14.54 -49.41
N VAL A 495 33.73 13.89 -50.40
CA VAL A 495 34.35 13.41 -51.65
C VAL A 495 34.33 14.51 -52.72
N ILE A 496 35.49 14.95 -53.20
CA ILE A 496 35.64 16.06 -54.16
C ILE A 496 36.11 15.55 -55.52
N ASP A 497 35.30 15.69 -56.59
CA ASP A 497 35.63 15.35 -57.98
C ASP A 497 36.42 16.48 -58.68
N VAL A 498 37.54 16.14 -59.33
CA VAL A 498 38.49 17.11 -59.93
C VAL A 498 38.49 17.05 -61.47
N SER A 499 37.44 16.50 -62.10
CA SER A 499 37.31 16.47 -63.55
C SER A 499 36.81 17.80 -64.16
N GLY A 500 37.70 18.55 -64.83
CA GLY A 500 37.35 19.63 -65.77
C GLY A 500 37.57 21.08 -65.27
N LEU A 501 38.58 21.75 -65.85
CA LEU A 501 38.92 23.16 -65.59
C LEU A 501 38.14 24.09 -66.52
N SER A 502 36.94 24.49 -66.10
CA SER A 502 36.27 25.70 -66.60
C SER A 502 36.26 26.76 -65.52
N ASN A 503 36.18 28.03 -65.91
CA ASN A 503 36.13 29.14 -64.95
C ASN A 503 34.89 29.01 -64.03
N GLU A 504 33.80 28.46 -64.57
CA GLU A 504 32.53 28.25 -63.90
C GLU A 504 32.61 27.14 -62.84
N HIS A 505 33.31 26.05 -63.12
CA HIS A 505 33.51 24.96 -62.16
C HIS A 505 34.43 25.39 -61.00
N GLN A 506 35.46 26.19 -61.28
CA GLN A 506 36.31 26.77 -60.26
C GLN A 506 35.54 27.79 -59.39
N ALA A 507 34.70 28.63 -60.01
CA ALA A 507 33.82 29.55 -59.30
C ALA A 507 32.82 28.81 -58.39
N ALA A 508 32.22 27.73 -58.89
CA ALA A 508 31.32 26.88 -58.10
C ALA A 508 32.05 26.27 -56.89
N PHE A 509 33.27 25.78 -57.09
CA PHE A 509 34.08 25.23 -56.00
C PHE A 509 34.43 26.29 -54.94
N ASP A 510 34.78 27.51 -55.34
CA ASP A 510 35.03 28.62 -54.41
C ASP A 510 33.77 28.98 -53.60
N VAL A 511 32.59 28.96 -54.22
CA VAL A 511 31.29 29.13 -53.53
C VAL A 511 31.03 27.99 -52.54
N GLN A 512 31.30 26.74 -52.92
CA GLN A 512 31.16 25.58 -52.03
C GLN A 512 32.07 25.68 -50.81
N ILE A 513 33.33 26.10 -50.99
CA ILE A 513 34.27 26.33 -49.90
C ILE A 513 33.75 27.43 -48.97
N ALA A 514 33.33 28.57 -49.53
CA ALA A 514 32.80 29.70 -48.75
C ALA A 514 31.57 29.26 -47.94
N MET A 515 30.63 28.56 -48.57
CA MET A 515 29.42 28.10 -47.90
C MET A 515 29.73 27.09 -46.78
N SER A 516 30.58 26.11 -47.05
CA SER A 516 31.03 25.11 -46.07
C SER A 516 31.72 25.77 -44.88
N ALA A 517 32.64 26.72 -45.12
CA ALA A 517 33.34 27.44 -44.07
C ALA A 517 32.39 28.32 -43.24
N TYR A 518 31.46 29.02 -43.88
CA TYR A 518 30.48 29.87 -43.20
C TYR A 518 29.51 29.03 -42.35
N CYS A 519 28.95 27.96 -42.90
CA CYS A 519 28.04 27.08 -42.18
C CYS A 519 28.70 26.43 -40.96
N ARG A 520 30.01 26.16 -40.99
CA ARG A 520 30.75 25.69 -39.78
C ARG A 520 30.89 26.74 -38.69
N VAL A 521 30.95 28.03 -39.04
CA VAL A 521 30.92 29.11 -38.04
C VAL A 521 29.54 29.16 -37.39
N VAL A 522 28.49 29.11 -38.21
CA VAL A 522 27.09 29.14 -37.78
C VAL A 522 26.76 27.92 -36.93
N GLU A 523 27.15 26.71 -37.36
CA GLU A 523 26.96 25.45 -36.62
C GLU A 523 27.46 25.58 -35.18
N LYS A 524 28.71 26.02 -34.99
CA LYS A 524 29.29 26.20 -33.65
C LYS A 524 28.50 27.19 -32.80
N ARG A 525 28.11 28.32 -33.39
CA ARG A 525 27.34 29.35 -32.69
C ARG A 525 25.95 28.83 -32.28
N ILE A 526 25.25 28.15 -33.19
CA ILE A 526 23.92 27.58 -32.95
C ILE A 526 23.99 26.47 -31.90
N VAL A 527 25.00 25.60 -31.95
CA VAL A 527 25.20 24.55 -30.95
C VAL A 527 25.29 25.14 -29.55
N ASP A 528 26.11 26.17 -29.36
CA ASP A 528 26.32 26.78 -28.05
C ASP A 528 25.08 27.57 -27.59
N GLN A 529 24.53 28.44 -28.45
CA GLN A 529 23.39 29.29 -28.10
C GLN A 529 22.13 28.50 -27.78
N VAL A 530 21.79 27.50 -28.60
CA VAL A 530 20.61 26.66 -28.36
C VAL A 530 20.80 25.83 -27.09
N SER A 531 22.00 25.29 -26.84
CA SER A 531 22.28 24.55 -25.60
C SER A 531 22.15 25.45 -24.36
N GLN A 532 22.60 26.71 -24.45
CA GLN A 532 22.44 27.71 -23.38
C GLN A 532 20.97 28.09 -23.16
N LEU A 533 20.20 28.30 -24.22
CA LEU A 533 18.76 28.60 -24.11
C LEU A 533 17.99 27.44 -23.49
N CYS A 534 18.25 26.20 -23.90
CA CYS A 534 17.64 25.03 -23.29
C CYS A 534 18.01 24.91 -21.80
N TYR A 535 19.29 25.10 -21.45
CA TYR A 535 19.72 25.07 -20.05
C TYR A 535 19.02 26.17 -19.23
N TYR A 536 18.97 27.39 -19.75
CA TYR A 536 18.31 28.52 -19.09
C TYR A 536 16.83 28.22 -18.81
N TRP A 537 16.07 27.80 -19.82
CA TRP A 537 14.62 27.60 -19.69
C TRP A 537 14.26 26.38 -18.85
N PHE A 538 14.92 25.24 -19.05
CA PHE A 538 14.58 23.99 -18.37
C PHE A 538 15.22 23.82 -16.98
N ILE A 539 16.27 24.58 -16.66
CA ILE A 539 16.97 24.49 -15.37
C ILE A 539 16.84 25.79 -14.58
N THR A 540 17.49 26.86 -15.03
CA THR A 540 17.57 28.11 -14.25
C THR A 540 16.21 28.75 -14.04
N ARG A 541 15.45 28.95 -15.12
CA ARG A 541 14.13 29.59 -15.07
C ARG A 541 13.08 28.65 -14.51
N CYS A 542 13.13 27.37 -14.87
CA CYS A 542 12.24 26.34 -14.35
C CYS A 542 12.32 26.25 -12.81
N ALA A 543 13.52 26.22 -12.24
CA ALA A 543 13.70 26.17 -10.78
C ALA A 543 13.05 27.38 -10.09
N LEU A 544 13.26 28.59 -10.60
CA LEU A 544 12.66 29.82 -10.05
C LEU A 544 11.13 29.82 -10.13
N LEU A 545 10.57 29.39 -11.28
CA LEU A 545 9.13 29.35 -11.47
C LEU A 545 8.47 28.28 -10.60
N LEU A 546 9.09 27.10 -10.49
CA LEU A 546 8.57 26.02 -9.65
C LEU A 546 8.64 26.40 -8.17
N ASP A 547 9.73 26.98 -7.69
CA ASP A 547 9.83 27.43 -6.30
C ASP A 547 8.70 28.41 -5.93
N SER A 548 8.47 29.41 -6.78
CA SER A 548 7.38 30.38 -6.60
C SER A 548 5.99 29.76 -6.71
N LYS A 549 5.72 28.96 -7.75
CA LYS A 549 4.39 28.35 -7.99
C LYS A 549 4.04 27.26 -6.99
N LEU A 550 5.01 26.47 -6.53
CA LEU A 550 4.81 25.44 -5.50
C LEU A 550 4.60 26.09 -4.13
N SER A 551 5.38 27.10 -3.77
CA SER A 551 5.22 27.81 -2.49
C SER A 551 3.89 28.56 -2.39
N SER A 552 3.36 29.06 -3.51
CA SER A 552 2.06 29.75 -3.59
C SER A 552 0.90 28.85 -4.03
N ALA A 553 1.11 27.52 -4.12
CA ALA A 553 0.11 26.59 -4.62
C ALA A 553 -1.16 26.51 -3.76
N PHE A 554 -1.02 26.78 -2.45
CA PHE A 554 -2.08 26.63 -1.46
C PHE A 554 -2.11 27.82 -0.49
N THR A 555 -3.30 28.12 0.02
CA THR A 555 -3.47 28.90 1.26
C THR A 555 -3.43 27.96 2.46
N SER A 556 -3.18 28.47 3.67
CA SER A 556 -3.12 27.64 4.90
C SER A 556 -4.38 26.79 5.09
N ALA A 557 -5.56 27.41 4.89
CA ALA A 557 -6.85 26.76 5.04
C ALA A 557 -7.07 25.64 4.01
N ILE A 558 -6.77 25.88 2.73
CA ILE A 558 -6.94 24.87 1.67
C ILE A 558 -5.95 23.72 1.87
N LEU A 559 -4.71 24.03 2.22
CA LEU A 559 -3.70 23.01 2.50
C LEU A 559 -4.15 22.10 3.65
N PHE A 560 -4.68 22.69 4.73
CA PHE A 560 -5.18 21.93 5.87
C PHE A 560 -6.37 21.03 5.51
N GLU A 561 -7.28 21.49 4.66
CA GLU A 561 -8.40 20.68 4.16
C GLU A 561 -7.89 19.48 3.36
N TRP A 562 -6.87 19.67 2.52
CA TRP A 562 -6.30 18.64 1.65
C TRP A 562 -5.33 17.68 2.37
N MET A 563 -4.69 18.15 3.44
CA MET A 563 -3.82 17.35 4.30
C MET A 563 -4.57 16.61 5.41
N ARG A 564 -5.90 16.81 5.49
CA ARG A 564 -6.73 16.15 6.48
C ARG A 564 -6.72 14.65 6.27
N GLU A 565 -6.62 13.91 7.38
CA GLU A 565 -6.66 12.45 7.36
C GLU A 565 -7.98 11.96 6.72
N PRO A 566 -7.93 11.03 5.75
CA PRO A 566 -9.12 10.45 5.14
C PRO A 566 -10.04 9.82 6.18
N PHE A 567 -11.36 9.86 5.94
CA PHE A 567 -12.35 9.35 6.89
C PHE A 567 -12.09 7.89 7.30
N ASP A 568 -11.76 7.01 6.34
CA ASP A 568 -11.49 5.59 6.60
C ASP A 568 -10.29 5.40 7.54
N GLN A 569 -9.25 6.22 7.35
CA GLN A 569 -8.03 6.16 8.14
C GLN A 569 -8.28 6.71 9.55
N GLN A 570 -9.05 7.80 9.67
CA GLN A 570 -9.51 8.33 10.95
C GLN A 570 -10.33 7.28 11.71
N GLN A 571 -11.30 6.64 11.05
CA GLN A 571 -12.14 5.61 11.65
C GLN A 571 -11.31 4.40 12.09
N LYS A 572 -10.35 3.97 11.26
CA LYS A 572 -9.40 2.91 11.62
C LYS A 572 -8.58 3.27 12.86
N ARG A 573 -8.06 4.50 12.93
CA ARG A 573 -7.30 5.00 14.09
C ARG A 573 -8.14 5.00 15.36
N GLU A 574 -9.37 5.50 15.28
CA GLU A 574 -10.29 5.52 16.42
C GLU A 574 -10.65 4.11 16.90
N ASN A 575 -10.91 3.18 15.97
CA ASN A 575 -11.22 1.79 16.30
C ASN A 575 -10.03 1.09 16.97
N LEU A 576 -8.80 1.33 16.49
CA LEU A 576 -7.59 0.82 17.11
C LEU A 576 -7.43 1.36 18.54
N LYS A 577 -7.58 2.68 18.74
CA LYS A 577 -7.52 3.30 20.07
C LYS A 577 -8.56 2.72 21.03
N LYS A 578 -9.84 2.70 20.63
CA LYS A 578 -10.93 2.13 21.45
C LYS A 578 -10.68 0.67 21.81
N SER A 579 -10.15 -0.11 20.86
CA SER A 579 -9.85 -1.52 21.07
C SER A 579 -8.67 -1.71 22.01
N ILE A 580 -7.60 -0.93 21.88
CA ILE A 580 -6.44 -0.95 22.79
C ILE A 580 -6.90 -0.60 24.20
N ASP A 581 -7.66 0.49 24.38
CA ASP A 581 -8.16 0.92 25.69
C ASP A 581 -9.03 -0.15 26.36
N ALA A 582 -9.89 -0.82 25.57
CA ALA A 582 -10.73 -1.91 26.08
C ALA A 582 -9.89 -3.12 26.53
N MET A 583 -8.88 -3.50 25.75
CA MET A 583 -7.97 -4.59 26.10
C MET A 583 -7.09 -4.24 27.30
N GLU A 584 -6.61 -3.01 27.42
CA GLU A 584 -5.81 -2.57 28.57
C GLU A 584 -6.64 -2.58 29.87
N ARG A 585 -7.90 -2.13 29.82
CA ARG A 585 -8.83 -2.28 30.95
C ARG A 585 -9.03 -3.75 31.32
N ALA A 586 -9.20 -4.63 30.34
CA ALA A 586 -9.34 -6.06 30.58
C ALA A 586 -8.07 -6.68 31.19
N LEU A 587 -6.88 -6.22 30.77
CA LEU A 587 -5.60 -6.67 31.30
C LEU A 587 -5.45 -6.32 32.79
N VAL A 588 -5.79 -5.08 33.15
CA VAL A 588 -5.77 -4.61 34.54
C VAL A 588 -6.71 -5.45 35.40
N MET A 589 -7.93 -5.73 34.90
CA MET A 589 -8.87 -6.60 35.63
C MET A 589 -8.33 -8.01 35.81
N GLY A 590 -7.74 -8.60 34.77
CA GLY A 590 -7.20 -9.97 34.80
C GLY A 590 -5.96 -10.13 35.70
N GLN A 591 -5.17 -9.07 35.91
CA GLN A 591 -4.03 -9.08 36.83
C GLN A 591 -4.44 -8.94 38.30
N CYS A 592 -5.68 -8.51 38.58
CA CYS A 592 -6.22 -8.38 39.94
C CYS A 592 -6.95 -9.63 40.44
N VAL A 593 -7.07 -10.68 39.62
CA VAL A 593 -7.66 -11.99 39.91
C VAL A 593 -6.54 -12.97 40.22
#